data_AF-A0A3P5X3I3-F1
#
_entry.id   AF-A0A3P5X3I3-F1
#
_cell.length_a   1.000
_cell.length_b   1.000
_cell.length_c   1.000
_cell.angle_alpha   90.00
_cell.angle_beta   90.00
_cell.angle_gamma   90.00
#
_symmetry.space_group_name_H-M   'P 1'
#
loop_
_entity.id
_entity.type
_entity.pdbx_description
1 polymer ?
#
loop_
_entity_poly.entity_id
_entity_poly.type
_entity_poly.pdbx_seq_one_letter_code
_entity_poly.pdbx_strand_id
1 'polypeptide(L)'
;MTLTWAYVDLAERVLRLPDSKSGAKIAHLGQPAADLLRDAQRIDGNPWVIFGTLPGKRLSDLQPFWQRVRARAGVKDVRIHDLRHTFASTAAASGQGLPMIGKLLGHTQVQTTARYAHLAAEPVRMAADAVAQNLRQSLG
;
A
#
# COMPACT_ATOMS: atom_id res chain seq x y z
N MET A 1 -6.97 -13.28 6.40
CA MET A 1 -6.30 -12.01 6.82
C MET A 1 -6.32 -11.87 8.34
N THR A 2 -5.33 -11.23 8.99
CA THR A 2 -5.19 -11.19 10.47
C THR A 2 -5.28 -9.78 11.08
N LEU A 3 -5.82 -8.79 10.36
CA LEU A 3 -5.92 -7.42 10.88
C LEU A 3 -7.06 -7.30 11.91
N THR A 4 -6.77 -6.73 13.08
CA THR A 4 -7.74 -6.43 14.14
C THR A 4 -7.88 -4.91 14.34
N TRP A 5 -9.01 -4.48 14.92
CA TRP A 5 -9.27 -3.07 15.22
C TRP A 5 -8.27 -2.48 16.23
N ALA A 6 -7.72 -3.31 17.13
CA ALA A 6 -6.67 -2.90 18.07
C ALA A 6 -5.38 -2.43 17.38
N TYR A 7 -5.17 -2.82 16.12
CA TYR A 7 -4.00 -2.43 15.33
C TYR A 7 -4.24 -1.18 14.48
N VAL A 8 -5.48 -0.65 14.46
CA VAL A 8 -5.85 0.50 13.64
C VAL A 8 -5.77 1.77 14.47
N ASP A 9 -4.86 2.66 14.09
CA ASP A 9 -4.69 3.98 14.70
C ASP A 9 -5.07 5.05 13.66
N LEU A 10 -6.34 5.48 13.71
CA LEU A 10 -6.89 6.44 12.73
C LEU A 10 -6.42 7.87 12.98
N ALA A 11 -5.98 8.20 14.20
CA ALA A 11 -5.44 9.52 14.51
C ALA A 11 -4.10 9.72 13.80
N GLU A 12 -3.21 8.73 13.91
CA GLU A 12 -1.90 8.75 13.24
C GLU A 12 -1.95 8.23 11.79
N ARG A 13 -3.12 7.75 11.34
CA ARG A 13 -3.32 7.09 10.03
C ARG A 13 -2.32 5.97 9.80
N VAL A 14 -2.21 5.05 10.75
CA VAL A 14 -1.32 3.89 10.67
C VAL A 14 -1.99 2.59 11.07
N LEU A 15 -1.47 1.48 10.53
CA LEU A 15 -1.70 0.13 11.04
C LEU A 15 -0.44 -0.32 11.79
N ARG A 16 -0.57 -0.64 13.07
CA ARG A 16 0.51 -1.15 13.93
C ARG A 16 0.45 -2.67 13.92
N LEU A 17 1.31 -3.32 13.16
CA LEU A 17 1.27 -4.77 12.91
C LEU A 17 2.39 -5.47 13.69
N PRO A 18 2.14 -5.99 14.91
CA PRO A 18 3.17 -6.63 15.74
C PRO A 18 3.64 -7.97 15.15
N ASP A 19 2.70 -8.78 14.63
CA ASP A 19 2.94 -10.18 14.25
C ASP A 19 3.06 -10.36 12.74
N SER A 20 4.03 -9.69 12.12
CA SER A 20 4.24 -9.77 10.68
C SER A 20 5.36 -10.76 10.30
N LYS A 21 5.32 -11.30 9.07
CA LYS A 21 6.33 -12.25 8.55
C LYS A 21 7.78 -11.75 8.72
N SER A 22 7.99 -10.44 8.78
CA SER A 22 9.28 -9.78 8.91
C SER A 22 9.47 -9.06 10.25
N GLY A 23 8.71 -9.43 11.28
CA GLY A 23 8.66 -8.74 12.57
C GLY A 23 7.67 -7.59 12.60
N ALA A 24 7.66 -6.83 13.71
CA ALA A 24 6.77 -5.70 13.90
C ALA A 24 6.95 -4.63 12.80
N LYS A 25 5.85 -4.11 12.29
CA LYS A 25 5.87 -3.06 11.26
C LYS A 25 4.72 -2.07 11.39
N ILE A 26 4.96 -0.86 10.90
CA ILE A 26 3.96 0.20 10.79
C ILE A 26 3.66 0.40 9.31
N ALA A 27 2.39 0.28 8.94
CA ALA A 27 1.93 0.62 7.60
C ALA A 27 1.20 1.96 7.64
N HIS A 28 1.68 2.94 6.89
CA HIS A 28 1.06 4.26 6.78
C HIS A 28 -0.13 4.21 5.83
N LEU A 29 -1.21 4.89 6.19
CA LEU A 29 -2.45 4.96 5.43
C LEU A 29 -2.57 6.33 4.76
N GLY A 30 -2.87 6.33 3.46
CA GLY A 30 -3.38 7.53 2.81
C GLY A 30 -4.77 7.88 3.35
N GLN A 31 -5.14 9.17 3.28
CA GLN A 31 -6.44 9.64 3.75
C GLN A 31 -7.62 8.79 3.24
N PRO A 32 -7.70 8.43 1.94
CA PRO A 32 -8.82 7.63 1.44
C PRO A 32 -8.95 6.25 2.12
N ALA A 33 -7.82 5.62 2.48
CA ALA A 33 -7.85 4.34 3.19
C ALA A 33 -8.26 4.51 4.66
N ALA A 34 -7.85 5.61 5.29
CA ALA A 34 -8.28 5.94 6.65
C ALA A 34 -9.78 6.24 6.72
N ASP A 35 -10.33 6.92 5.72
CA ASP A 35 -11.77 7.19 5.61
C ASP A 35 -12.57 5.90 5.45
N LEU A 36 -12.15 5.00 4.55
CA LEU A 36 -12.77 3.68 4.40
C LEU A 36 -12.76 2.86 5.71
N LEU A 37 -11.69 2.95 6.51
CA LEU A 37 -11.62 2.26 7.81
C LEU A 37 -12.45 2.95 8.90
N ARG A 38 -12.65 4.26 8.81
CA ARG A 38 -13.52 5.01 9.71
C ARG A 38 -14.98 4.61 9.49
N ASP A 39 -15.39 4.50 8.23
CA ASP A 39 -16.77 4.22 7.83
C ASP A 39 -17.07 2.71 7.77
N ALA A 40 -16.04 1.87 7.88
CA ALA A 40 -16.20 0.42 7.85
C ALA A 40 -17.02 -0.07 9.05
N GLN A 41 -17.97 -0.97 8.75
CA GLN A 41 -18.82 -1.61 9.75
C GLN A 41 -17.99 -2.34 10.81
N ARG A 42 -18.34 -2.13 12.07
CA ARG A 42 -17.82 -2.87 13.22
C ARG A 42 -18.92 -3.76 13.77
N ILE A 43 -18.56 -4.99 14.10
CA ILE A 43 -19.46 -5.93 14.76
C ILE A 43 -19.03 -6.02 16.21
N ASP A 44 -19.96 -5.76 17.13
CA ASP A 44 -19.70 -5.85 18.57
C ASP A 44 -19.18 -7.25 18.95
N GLY A 45 -18.13 -7.28 19.75
CA GLY A 45 -17.45 -8.52 20.15
C GLY A 45 -16.60 -9.18 19.06
N ASN A 46 -16.52 -8.62 17.84
CA ASN A 46 -15.66 -9.12 16.78
C ASN A 46 -14.42 -8.23 16.60
N PRO A 47 -13.20 -8.72 16.94
CA PRO A 47 -12.00 -7.91 16.87
C PRO A 47 -11.49 -7.69 15.44
N TRP A 48 -11.97 -8.45 14.45
CA TRP A 48 -11.41 -8.46 13.10
C TRP A 48 -11.92 -7.30 12.25
N VAL A 49 -11.02 -6.66 11.49
CA VAL A 49 -11.40 -5.61 10.53
C VAL A 49 -12.08 -6.20 9.30
N ILE A 50 -11.63 -7.38 8.86
CA ILE A 50 -12.15 -8.07 7.69
C ILE A 50 -12.71 -9.42 8.14
N PHE A 51 -14.03 -9.51 8.14
CA PHE A 51 -14.80 -10.67 8.58
C PHE A 51 -15.71 -11.19 7.46
N GLY A 52 -16.12 -12.45 7.58
CA GLY A 52 -17.06 -13.08 6.67
C GLY A 52 -18.46 -13.14 7.26
N THR A 53 -19.28 -14.06 6.75
CA THR A 53 -20.63 -14.32 7.26
C THR A 53 -20.63 -15.12 8.57
N LEU A 54 -19.53 -15.79 8.91
CA LEU A 54 -19.38 -16.55 10.15
C LEU A 54 -19.17 -15.61 11.34
N PRO A 55 -20.05 -15.64 12.37
CA PRO A 55 -19.95 -14.75 13.54
C PRO A 55 -18.61 -14.88 14.26
N GLY A 56 -18.00 -13.74 14.60
CA GLY A 56 -16.74 -13.68 15.36
C GLY A 56 -15.50 -14.20 14.60
N LYS A 57 -15.62 -14.58 13.33
CA LYS A 57 -14.51 -15.12 12.53
C LYS A 57 -14.02 -14.11 11.50
N ARG A 58 -12.70 -14.03 11.37
CA ARG A 58 -12.03 -13.33 10.25
C ARG A 58 -12.34 -13.99 8.93
N LEU A 59 -12.26 -13.22 7.85
CA LEU A 59 -12.23 -13.79 6.51
C LEU A 59 -10.90 -14.53 6.29
N SER A 60 -10.98 -15.84 6.07
CA SER A 60 -9.83 -16.71 5.85
C SER A 60 -9.32 -16.64 4.41
N ASP A 61 -10.24 -16.63 3.44
CA ASP A 61 -9.94 -16.59 2.01
C ASP A 61 -10.60 -15.38 1.33
N LEU A 62 -9.76 -14.57 0.68
CA LEU A 62 -10.18 -13.41 -0.10
C LEU A 62 -10.45 -13.75 -1.57
N GLN A 63 -9.99 -14.91 -2.05
CA GLN A 63 -10.00 -15.23 -3.47
C GLN A 63 -11.41 -15.22 -4.09
N PRO A 64 -12.47 -15.76 -3.43
CA PRO A 64 -13.82 -15.67 -3.98
C PRO A 64 -14.33 -14.23 -4.07
N PHE A 65 -14.00 -13.38 -3.09
CA PHE A 65 -14.35 -11.96 -3.14
C PHE A 65 -13.61 -11.26 -4.28
N TRP A 66 -12.30 -11.50 -4.41
CA TRP A 66 -11.49 -10.94 -5.47
C TRP A 66 -11.98 -11.33 -6.87
N GLN A 67 -12.37 -12.59 -7.07
CA GLN A 67 -12.97 -13.05 -8.33
C GLN A 67 -14.22 -12.25 -8.70
N ARG A 68 -15.12 -11.99 -7.73
CA ARG A 68 -16.32 -11.17 -7.96
C ARG A 68 -15.99 -9.71 -8.30
N VAL A 69 -15.04 -9.12 -7.58
CA VAL A 69 -14.58 -7.74 -7.85
C VAL A 69 -14.03 -7.63 -9.26
N ARG A 70 -13.16 -8.56 -9.69
CA ARG A 70 -12.62 -8.59 -11.05
C ARG A 70 -13.69 -8.73 -12.12
N ALA A 71 -14.61 -9.67 -11.94
CA ALA A 71 -15.71 -9.89 -12.88
C ALA A 71 -16.56 -8.63 -13.04
N ARG A 72 -16.86 -7.93 -11.94
CA ARG A 72 -17.64 -6.69 -11.96
C ARG A 72 -16.87 -5.50 -12.55
N ALA A 73 -15.55 -5.46 -12.37
CA ALA A 73 -14.68 -4.45 -12.95
C ALA A 73 -14.30 -4.73 -14.42
N GLY A 74 -14.66 -5.89 -14.98
CA GLY A 74 -14.32 -6.27 -16.35
C GLY A 74 -12.84 -6.58 -16.59
N VAL A 75 -12.06 -6.82 -15.53
CA VAL A 75 -10.61 -7.09 -15.64
C VAL A 75 -10.32 -8.59 -15.57
N LYS A 76 -9.57 -9.09 -16.55
CA LYS A 76 -9.12 -10.50 -16.62
C LYS A 76 -7.68 -10.63 -16.13
N ASP A 77 -7.32 -11.79 -15.62
CA ASP A 77 -5.95 -12.20 -15.27
C ASP A 77 -5.19 -11.36 -14.22
N VAL A 78 -5.86 -10.44 -13.54
CA VAL A 78 -5.26 -9.67 -12.41
C VAL A 78 -5.31 -10.49 -11.13
N ARG A 79 -4.19 -10.65 -10.42
CA ARG A 79 -4.12 -11.28 -9.11
C ARG A 79 -4.24 -10.22 -8.01
N ILE A 80 -4.67 -10.60 -6.81
CA ILE A 80 -4.83 -9.62 -5.71
C ILE A 80 -3.51 -8.93 -5.35
N HIS A 81 -2.37 -9.60 -5.52
CA HIS A 81 -1.06 -9.00 -5.29
C HIS A 81 -0.68 -7.96 -6.35
N ASP A 82 -1.32 -7.97 -7.52
CA ASP A 82 -1.07 -6.96 -8.54
C ASP A 82 -1.54 -5.59 -8.05
N LEU A 83 -2.53 -5.49 -7.15
CA LEU A 83 -2.89 -4.22 -6.50
C LEU A 83 -1.71 -3.61 -5.75
N ARG A 84 -0.89 -4.44 -5.08
CA ARG A 84 0.32 -3.99 -4.39
C ARG A 84 1.41 -3.58 -5.39
N HIS A 85 1.53 -4.28 -6.52
CA HIS A 85 2.43 -3.90 -7.61
C HIS A 85 2.01 -2.57 -8.23
N THR A 86 0.72 -2.38 -8.53
CA THR A 86 0.18 -1.11 -9.04
C THR A 86 0.46 0.04 -8.09
N PHE A 87 0.27 -0.14 -6.78
CA PHE A 87 0.60 0.89 -5.79
C PHE A 87 2.09 1.28 -5.84
N ALA A 88 2.98 0.30 -5.90
CA ALA A 88 4.43 0.54 -5.98
C ALA A 88 4.85 1.20 -7.30
N SER A 89 4.31 0.73 -8.42
CA SER A 89 4.57 1.28 -9.75
C SER A 89 4.08 2.72 -9.87
N THR A 90 2.91 3.02 -9.32
CA THR A 90 2.36 4.38 -9.28
C THR A 90 3.25 5.32 -8.46
N ALA A 91 3.73 4.85 -7.31
CA ALA A 91 4.67 5.63 -6.49
C ALA A 91 5.98 5.91 -7.24
N ALA A 92 6.56 4.91 -7.90
CA ALA A 92 7.78 5.08 -8.70
C ALA A 92 7.58 6.06 -9.88
N ALA A 93 6.47 5.92 -10.61
CA ALA A 93 6.12 6.82 -11.71
C ALA A 93 5.85 8.27 -11.24
N SER A 94 5.41 8.46 -9.99
CA SER A 94 5.28 9.79 -9.37
C SER A 94 6.60 10.37 -8.84
N GLY A 95 7.72 9.71 -9.09
CA GLY A 95 9.05 10.17 -8.67
C GLY A 95 9.41 9.87 -7.21
N GLN A 96 8.67 9.02 -6.51
CA GLN A 96 9.03 8.62 -5.16
C GLN A 96 10.30 7.78 -5.17
N GLY A 97 11.25 8.12 -4.29
CA GLY A 97 12.49 7.35 -4.14
C GLY A 97 12.24 5.92 -3.66
N LEU A 98 13.05 4.97 -4.13
CA LEU A 98 12.94 3.55 -3.75
C LEU A 98 12.93 3.30 -2.23
N PRO A 99 13.71 4.01 -1.38
CA PRO A 99 13.62 3.84 0.07
C PRO A 99 12.22 4.15 0.62
N MET A 100 11.58 5.22 0.13
CA MET A 100 10.23 5.61 0.53
C MET A 100 9.21 4.56 0.10
N ILE A 101 9.29 4.08 -1.15
CA ILE A 101 8.42 3.02 -1.66
C ILE A 101 8.59 1.74 -0.83
N GLY A 102 9.83 1.37 -0.50
CA GLY A 102 10.11 0.23 0.37
C GLY A 102 9.44 0.36 1.74
N LYS A 103 9.51 1.55 2.36
CA LYS A 103 8.85 1.84 3.63
C LYS A 103 7.33 1.76 3.52
N LEU A 104 6.72 2.35 2.49
CA LEU A 104 5.27 2.28 2.24
C LEU A 104 4.77 0.84 2.08
N LEU A 105 5.58 0.00 1.43
CA LEU A 105 5.25 -1.41 1.21
C LEU A 105 5.59 -2.30 2.42
N GLY A 106 6.42 -1.83 3.35
CA GLY A 106 6.96 -2.66 4.43
C GLY A 106 7.94 -3.72 3.92
N HIS A 107 8.76 -3.38 2.91
CA HIS A 107 9.88 -4.22 2.47
C HIS A 107 11.07 -4.01 3.40
N THR A 108 11.65 -5.11 3.89
CA THR A 108 12.89 -5.08 4.68
C THR A 108 14.15 -5.08 3.82
N GLN A 109 14.04 -5.55 2.58
CA GLN A 109 15.15 -5.65 1.63
C GLN A 109 14.94 -4.68 0.47
N VAL A 110 15.95 -3.85 0.21
CA VAL A 110 15.93 -2.86 -0.88
C VAL A 110 15.76 -3.54 -2.24
N GLN A 111 16.36 -4.71 -2.43
CA GLN A 111 16.28 -5.51 -3.65
C GLN A 111 14.83 -5.87 -4.02
N THR A 112 13.94 -6.04 -3.04
CA THR A 112 12.52 -6.30 -3.30
C THR A 112 11.84 -5.10 -3.96
N THR A 113 12.24 -3.88 -3.59
CA THR A 113 11.73 -2.63 -4.17
C THR A 113 12.44 -2.26 -5.48
N ALA A 114 13.71 -2.66 -5.65
CA ALA A 114 14.51 -2.33 -6.83
C ALA A 114 13.87 -2.74 -8.17
N ARG A 115 12.98 -3.75 -8.16
CA ARG A 115 12.20 -4.14 -9.34
C ARG A 115 11.39 -2.98 -9.96
N TYR A 116 11.07 -1.94 -9.21
CA TYR A 116 10.32 -0.77 -9.72
C TYR A 116 11.22 0.36 -10.23
N ALA A 117 12.54 0.25 -10.12
CA ALA A 117 13.47 1.32 -10.50
C ALA A 117 13.31 1.76 -11.96
N HIS A 118 13.04 0.81 -12.86
CA HIS A 118 12.87 1.08 -14.29
C HIS A 118 11.66 1.99 -14.60
N LEU A 119 10.68 2.07 -13.70
CA LEU A 119 9.50 2.93 -13.86
C LEU A 119 9.78 4.40 -13.48
N ALA A 120 10.94 4.69 -12.91
CA ALA A 120 11.35 6.03 -12.53
C ALA A 120 12.14 6.76 -13.62
N ALA A 121 12.29 6.19 -14.83
CA ALA A 121 13.12 6.77 -15.89
C ALA A 121 12.73 8.23 -16.23
N GLU A 122 11.43 8.49 -16.43
CA GLU A 122 10.95 9.84 -16.73
C GLU A 122 11.08 10.80 -15.52
N PRO A 123 10.66 10.43 -14.30
CA PRO A 123 10.95 11.25 -13.11
C PRO A 123 12.43 11.57 -12.90
N VAL A 124 13.33 10.62 -13.19
CA VAL A 124 14.78 10.82 -13.10
C VAL A 124 15.25 11.87 -14.11
N ARG A 125 14.73 11.83 -15.35
CA ARG A 125 15.02 12.84 -16.37
C ARG A 125 14.55 14.22 -15.94
N MET A 126 13.31 14.33 -15.46
CA MET A 126 12.75 15.60 -14.95
C MET A 126 13.56 16.15 -13.76
N ALA A 127 14.01 15.28 -12.85
CA ALA A 127 14.86 15.67 -11.73
C ALA A 127 16.23 16.19 -12.20
N ALA A 128 16.83 15.56 -13.22
CA ALA A 128 18.07 16.04 -13.81
C ALA A 128 17.92 17.44 -14.43
N ASP A 129 16.84 17.67 -15.19
CA ASP A 129 16.54 18.97 -15.79
C ASP A 129 16.35 20.06 -14.72
N ALA A 130 15.59 19.76 -13.67
CA ALA A 130 15.34 20.70 -12.57
C ALA A 130 16.64 21.08 -11.82
N VAL A 131 17.49 20.09 -11.52
CA VAL A 131 18.78 20.34 -10.87
C VAL A 131 19.68 21.20 -11.78
N ALA A 132 19.77 20.87 -13.07
CA ALA A 132 20.58 21.63 -14.02
C ALA A 132 20.10 23.09 -14.16
N GLN A 133 18.78 23.31 -14.19
CA GLN A 133 18.20 24.66 -14.24
C GLN A 133 18.52 25.46 -12.98
N ASN A 134 18.39 24.87 -11.80
CA ASN A 134 18.71 25.52 -10.52
C ASN A 134 20.19 25.91 -10.44
N LEU A 135 21.09 25.02 -10.90
CA LEU A 135 22.52 25.30 -10.97
C LEU A 135 22.82 26.44 -11.94
N ARG A 136 22.23 26.43 -13.14
CA ARG A 136 22.38 27.52 -14.12
C ARG A 136 21.97 28.85 -13.54
N GLN A 137 20.78 28.93 -12.90
CA GLN A 137 20.30 30.16 -12.28
C GLN A 137 21.23 30.67 -11.16
N SER A 138 21.88 29.77 -10.44
CA SER A 138 22.81 30.13 -9.36
C SER A 138 24.18 30.60 -9.87
N LEU A 139 24.54 30.26 -11.11
CA LEU A 139 25.85 30.55 -11.70
C LEU A 139 25.87 31.77 -12.64
N GLY A 140 24.71 32.29 -13.04
CA GLY A 140 24.56 33.43 -13.96
C GLY A 140 24.47 33.04 -15.42
#